data_AF-A0A6P7GYY6-F1
#
_entry.id   AF-A0A6P7GYY6-F1
#
_cell.length_a   1.000
_cell.length_b   1.000
_cell.length_c   1.000
_cell.angle_alpha   90.00
_cell.angle_beta   90.00
_cell.angle_gamma   90.00
#
_symmetry.space_group_name_H-M   'P 1'
#
loop_
_entity.id
_entity.type
_entity.pdbx_description
1 polymer ?
#
loop_
_entity_poly.entity_id
_entity_poly.type
_entity_poly.pdbx_seq_one_letter_code
_entity_poly.pdbx_strand_id
1 'polypeptide(L)' 'MRFANFTLITIAHRLQTIMQTDKVLLMDNGYLVECDHPYRLILKRGKFYDLVQQTGDATAAHLEDMAYKHFTQHHS' A
#
# COMPACT_ATOMS: atom_id res chain seq x y z
N MET A 1 6.47 12.32 22.63
CA MET A 1 7.38 13.08 21.75
C MET A 1 6.83 12.99 20.34
N ARG A 2 6.43 14.13 19.77
CA ARG A 2 5.67 14.23 18.51
C ARG A 2 6.65 14.45 17.37
N PHE A 3 6.99 13.39 16.65
CA PHE A 3 7.79 13.49 15.43
C PHE A 3 6.89 13.92 14.27
N ALA A 4 6.61 15.22 14.16
CA ALA A 4 5.66 15.73 13.18
C ALA A 4 6.26 15.96 11.77
N ASN A 5 7.59 16.00 11.63
CA ASN A 5 8.26 16.43 10.39
C ASN A 5 9.44 15.52 9.99
N PHE A 6 9.21 14.22 9.82
CA PHE A 6 10.19 13.34 9.21
C PHE A 6 9.52 12.46 8.15
N THR A 7 10.20 12.24 7.03
CA THR A 7 9.75 11.29 6.01
C THR A 7 10.33 9.93 6.35
N LEU A 8 9.46 8.97 6.66
CA LEU A 8 9.87 7.58 6.85
C LEU A 8 9.75 6.84 5.51
N ILE A 9 10.89 6.36 5.02
CA ILE A 9 10.93 5.46 3.86
C ILE A 9 11.25 4.07 4.39
N THR A 10 10.33 3.13 4.19
CA THR A 10 10.51 1.73 4.58
C THR A 10 10.48 0.86 3.33
N ILE A 11 11.54 0.07 3.14
CA ILE A 11 11.54 -1.00 2.14
C ILE A 11 10.96 -2.24 2.82
N ALA A 12 9.79 -2.69 2.37
CA ALA A 12 9.07 -3.79 2.98
C ALA A 12 8.75 -4.89 1.96
N HIS A 13 8.86 -6.14 2.39
CA HIS A 13 8.35 -7.31 1.66
C HIS A 13 6.99 -7.77 2.16
N ARG A 14 6.56 -7.28 3.33
CA ARG A 14 5.27 -7.65 3.95
C ARG A 14 4.20 -6.65 3.53
N LEU A 15 3.26 -7.11 2.71
CA LEU A 15 2.14 -6.31 2.23
C LEU A 15 1.29 -5.73 3.37
N GLN A 16 1.17 -6.43 4.51
CA GLN A 16 0.42 -5.93 5.67
C GLN A 16 0.93 -4.59 6.20
N THR A 17 2.25 -4.41 6.29
CA THR A 17 2.85 -3.14 6.71
C THR A 17 2.67 -2.07 5.63
N ILE A 18 2.73 -2.47 4.36
CA ILE A 18 2.54 -1.58 3.21
C ILE A 18 1.12 -1.00 3.19
N MET A 19 0.09 -1.79 3.56
CA MET A 19 -1.31 -1.33 3.60
C MET A 19 -1.59 -0.22 4.63
N GLN A 20 -0.67 0.02 5.57
CA GLN A 20 -0.77 1.03 6.63
C GLN A 20 0.11 2.26 6.34
N THR A 21 0.54 2.45 5.09
CA THR A 21 1.36 3.60 4.69
C THR A 21 0.54 4.63 3.93
N ASP A 22 0.92 5.90 4.07
CA ASP A 22 0.26 6.99 3.35
C ASP A 22 0.45 6.89 1.83
N LYS A 23 1.59 6.34 1.39
CA LYS A 23 1.97 6.24 -0.03
C LYS A 23 2.93 5.08 -0.24
N VAL A 24 2.68 4.32 -1.30
CA VAL A 24 3.50 3.20 -1.75
C VAL A 24 4.15 3.58 -3.07
N LEU A 25 5.45 3.30 -3.20
CA LEU A 25 6.19 3.40 -4.46
C LEU A 25 6.48 1.98 -4.92
N LEU A 26 5.85 1.57 -6.02
CA LEU A 26 6.15 0.31 -6.69
C LEU A 26 7.20 0.56 -7.77
N MET A 27 8.36 -0.08 -7.63
CA MET A 27 9.44 -0.01 -8.61
C MET A 27 9.58 -1.35 -9.34
N ASP A 28 9.88 -1.29 -10.63
CA ASP A 28 10.18 -2.44 -11.47
C ASP A 28 11.31 -2.10 -12.43
N ASN A 29 12.29 -2.99 -12.55
CA ASN A 29 13.48 -2.83 -13.38
C ASN A 29 14.20 -1.46 -13.22
N GLY A 30 14.22 -0.91 -12.00
CA GLY A 30 14.85 0.39 -11.71
C GLY A 30 13.99 1.62 -12.01
N TYR A 31 12.74 1.45 -12.44
CA TYR A 31 11.81 2.55 -12.74
C TYR A 31 10.61 2.55 -11.79
N LEU A 32 10.10 3.74 -11.47
CA LEU A 32 8.85 3.90 -10.74
C LEU A 32 7.67 3.52 -11.65
N VAL A 33 6.90 2.51 -11.26
CA VAL A 33 5.72 2.04 -12.02
C VAL A 33 4.44 2.64 -11.47
N GLU A 34 4.26 2.57 -10.15
CA GLU A 34 3.04 3.05 -9.49
C GLU A 34 3.39 3.81 -8.21
N CYS A 35 2.65 4.87 -7.93
CA CYS A 35 2.85 5.70 -6.75
C CYS A 35 1.53 6.29 -6.28
N ASP A 36 0.97 5.76 -5.19
CA ASP A 36 -0.26 6.27 -4.57
C ASP A 36 -0.49 5.61 -3.20
N HIS A 37 -1.59 5.97 -2.54
CA HIS A 37 -2.07 5.25 -1.37
C HIS A 37 -2.41 3.77 -1.73
N PRO A 38 -2.10 2.78 -0.86
CA PRO A 38 -2.32 1.35 -1.15
C PRO A 38 -3.73 1.04 -1.68
N TYR A 39 -4.76 1.58 -1.02
CA TYR A 39 -6.15 1.41 -1.45
C TYR A 39 -6.42 1.91 -2.87
N ARG A 40 -5.87 3.06 -3.25
CA ARG A 40 -6.02 3.61 -4.61
C ARG A 40 -5.29 2.76 -5.64
N LEU A 41 -4.12 2.21 -5.30
CA LEU A 41 -3.38 1.31 -6.18
C LEU A 41 -4.13 -0.01 -6.43
N ILE A 42 -4.77 -0.56 -5.39
CA ILE A 42 -5.64 -1.74 -5.52
C ILE A 42 -6.81 -1.44 -6.46
N LEU A 43 -7.49 -0.30 -6.28
CA LEU A 43 -8.62 0.10 -7.14
C LEU A 43 -8.22 0.30 -8.61
N LYS A 44 -6.97 0.74 -8.88
CA LYS A 44 -6.44 0.87 -10.25
C LYS A 44 -6.27 -0.47 -10.95
N ARG A 45 -6.31 -1.59 -10.23
CA ARG A 45 -6.10 -2.96 -10.77
C ARG A 45 -4.84 -3.08 -11.63
N GLY A 46 -3.77 -2.41 -11.20
CA GLY A 46 -2.46 -2.43 -11.86
C GLY A 46 -1.49 -3.44 -11.24
N LYS A 47 -0.18 -3.22 -11.38
CA LYS A 47 0.84 -4.17 -10.90
C LYS A 47 0.79 -4.39 -9.39
N PHE A 48 0.47 -3.35 -8.63
CA PHE A 48 0.32 -3.50 -7.18
C PHE A 48 -0.86 -4.42 -6.83
N TYR A 49 -1.97 -4.33 -7.56
CA TYR A 49 -3.11 -5.22 -7.38
C TYR A 49 -2.72 -6.67 -7.67
N ASP A 50 -2.00 -6.92 -8.76
CA ASP A 50 -1.54 -8.27 -9.11
C ASP A 50 -0.67 -8.88 -8.00
N LEU A 51 0.20 -8.09 -7.37
CA LEU A 51 1.01 -8.53 -6.22
C LEU A 51 0.16 -8.88 -5.01
N VAL A 52 -0.93 -8.15 -4.77
CA VAL A 52 -1.87 -8.45 -3.68
C VAL A 52 -2.62 -9.75 -3.97
N GLN A 53 -3.09 -9.96 -5.19
CA GLN A 53 -3.81 -11.18 -5.57
C GLN A 53 -2.93 -12.43 -5.49
N GLN A 54 -1.62 -12.32 -5.72
CA GLN A 54 -0.66 -13.42 -5.56
C GLN A 54 -0.55 -13.95 -4.11
N THR A 55 -1.06 -13.23 -3.12
CA THR A 55 -1.11 -13.69 -1.72
C THR A 55 -2.25 -14.68 -1.42
N GLY A 56 -3.11 -14.94 -2.41
CA GLY A 56 -4.30 -15.79 -2.31
C GLY A 56 -5.54 -15.03 -1.84
N ASP A 57 -6.71 -15.46 -2.31
CA ASP A 57 -7.99 -14.74 -2.20
C ASP A 57 -8.32 -14.25 -0.78
N ALA A 58 -8.15 -15.12 0.22
CA ALA A 58 -8.44 -14.79 1.62
C ALA A 58 -7.50 -13.70 2.16
N THR A 59 -6.21 -13.77 1.83
CA THR A 59 -5.21 -12.78 2.25
C THR A 59 -5.41 -11.47 1.49
N ALA A 60 -5.67 -11.54 0.19
CA ALA A 60 -5.94 -10.38 -0.65
C ALA A 60 -7.14 -9.58 -0.11
N ALA A 61 -8.26 -10.24 0.16
CA ALA A 61 -9.45 -9.61 0.74
C ALA A 61 -9.15 -8.92 2.09
N HIS A 62 -8.34 -9.57 2.94
CA HIS A 62 -7.93 -8.97 4.21
C HIS A 62 -7.06 -7.73 4.02
N LEU A 63 -6.10 -7.78 3.10
CA LEU A 63 -5.23 -6.64 2.78
C LEU A 63 -6.00 -5.47 2.17
N GLU A 64 -7.00 -5.74 1.33
CA GLU A 64 -7.90 -4.73 0.77
C GLU A 64 -8.70 -4.02 1.87
N ASP A 65 -9.27 -4.77 2.82
CA ASP A 65 -9.98 -4.22 3.99
C ASP A 65 -9.07 -3.35 4.86
N MET A 66 -7.84 -3.80 5.12
CA MET A 66 -6.84 -3.00 5.85
C MET A 66 -6.55 -1.68 5.15
N ALA A 67 -6.31 -1.71 3.83
CA ALA A 67 -6.01 -0.53 3.05
C ALA A 67 -7.19 0.45 3.02
N TYR A 68 -8.42 -0.06 2.91
CA TYR A 68 -9.63 0.76 2.96
C TYR A 68 -9.80 1.47 4.31
N LYS A 69 -9.67 0.73 5.41
CA LYS A 69 -9.76 1.30 6.77
C LYS A 69 -8.73 2.40 6.97
N HIS A 70 -7.47 2.15 6.60
CA HIS A 70 -6.41 3.17 6.67
C HIS A 70 -6.75 4.42 5.84
N PHE A 71 -7.25 4.23 4.61
CA PHE A 71 -7.60 5.33 3.73
C PHE A 71 -8.68 6.25 4.33
N THR A 72 -9.71 5.66 4.94
CA THR A 72 -10.82 6.42 5.56
C THR A 72 -10.43 7.14 6.85
N GLN A 73 -9.51 6.58 7.65
CA GLN A 73 -9.07 7.17 8.92
C GLN A 73 -8.23 8.46 8.76
N HIS A 74 -7.51 8.60 7.64
CA HIS A 74 -6.68 9.77 7.37
C HIS A 74 -7.38 10.88 6.55
N HIS A 75 -8.62 10.66 6.10
CA HIS A 75 -9.37 11.62 5.28
C HIS A 75 -10.64 12.17 5.97
N SER A 76 -10.73 12.05 7.29
CA SER A 76 -11.82 12.59 8.14
C SER A 76 -11.36 13.78 8.98
#